data_AF-A0A9D1P3W6-F1
#
_entry.id   AF-A0A9D1P3W6-F1
#
_cell.length_a   1.000
_cell.length_b   1.000
_cell.length_c   1.000
_cell.angle_alpha   90.00
_cell.angle_beta   90.00
_cell.angle_gamma   90.00
#
_symmetry.space_group_name_H-M   'P 1'
#
loop_
_entity.id
_entity.type
_entity.pdbx_description
1 polymer ?
#
loop_
_entity_poly.entity_id
_entity_poly.type
_entity_poly.pdbx_seq_one_letter_code
_entity_poly.pdbx_strand_id
1 'polypeptide(L)'
;MSFNSFLNYPMSWKPERSRLKRPIYLSLADQLEQDIAAGFLSPGTKLPPQRELADFLDINFTTVTRAYRICELKGLIYARTGSGTFVSPSAAKSVTISTDGPLPGSIDLGFVSSFEECNEMVADSIIAVTKKKQLAGLLDYKYPTGMPHHKAAAVNWLQTLGLQTDPEHLAIVSGTLNGLALTLSALFHPGNRIAVDLYTFANLIELARMYHLQLVPVSGDWEGMLAEELENQCRLNPVQGIFLMPSCGNPTTVMISESRKKALAAVIKKYGLILVEDDMHAFFSRLA
;
A
#
# COMPACT_ATOMS: atom_id res chain seq x y z
N MET A 1 -25.73 -35.25 -26.04
CA MET A 1 -25.96 -35.82 -24.71
C MET A 1 -24.64 -35.86 -23.98
N SER A 2 -24.46 -35.02 -22.96
CA SER A 2 -23.26 -35.05 -22.12
C SER A 2 -23.47 -36.11 -21.03
N PHE A 3 -22.76 -37.23 -21.17
CA PHE A 3 -22.64 -38.27 -20.16
C PHE A 3 -21.70 -37.76 -19.07
N ASN A 4 -22.20 -36.97 -18.12
CA ASN A 4 -21.69 -36.89 -16.76
C ASN A 4 -22.67 -36.09 -15.91
N SER A 5 -23.26 -36.73 -14.91
CA SER A 5 -24.09 -36.07 -13.91
C SER A 5 -23.18 -35.29 -12.96
N PHE A 6 -22.83 -34.05 -13.32
CA PHE A 6 -21.97 -33.17 -12.52
C PHE A 6 -22.58 -32.67 -11.21
N LEU A 7 -23.85 -33.01 -10.93
CA LEU A 7 -24.50 -32.72 -9.64
C LEU A 7 -23.68 -33.25 -8.45
N ASN A 8 -22.92 -34.34 -8.64
CA ASN A 8 -22.10 -34.97 -7.62
C ASN A 8 -20.58 -34.77 -7.78
N TYR A 9 -20.13 -33.85 -8.64
CA TYR A 9 -18.70 -33.58 -8.76
C TYR A 9 -18.17 -32.92 -7.48
N PRO A 10 -17.06 -33.42 -6.88
CA PRO A 10 -16.47 -32.81 -5.70
C PRO A 10 -15.81 -31.48 -6.09
N MET A 11 -16.56 -30.38 -5.93
CA MET A 11 -16.04 -29.02 -6.04
C MET A 11 -15.83 -28.46 -4.65
N SER A 12 -14.68 -27.84 -4.45
CA SER A 12 -14.32 -27.09 -3.24
C SER A 12 -15.19 -25.86 -3.01
N TRP A 13 -15.85 -25.35 -4.07
CA TRP A 13 -16.77 -24.22 -4.00
C TRP A 13 -17.95 -24.45 -4.95
N LYS A 14 -19.18 -24.24 -4.45
CA LYS A 14 -20.43 -24.43 -5.20
C LYS A 14 -21.34 -23.20 -5.01
N PRO A 15 -21.19 -22.15 -5.83
CA PRO A 15 -22.04 -20.96 -5.73
C PRO A 15 -23.48 -21.28 -6.12
N GLU A 16 -24.42 -20.51 -5.56
CA GLU A 16 -25.85 -20.68 -5.83
C GLU A 16 -26.25 -19.98 -7.12
N ARG A 17 -26.68 -20.76 -8.12
CA ARG A 17 -27.14 -20.22 -9.41
C ARG A 17 -28.34 -19.28 -9.26
N SER A 18 -29.25 -19.56 -8.34
CA SER A 18 -30.45 -18.75 -8.06
C SER A 18 -30.11 -17.33 -7.57
N ARG A 19 -28.92 -17.13 -6.98
CA ARG A 19 -28.43 -15.83 -6.49
C ARG A 19 -27.72 -15.01 -7.56
N LEU A 20 -27.49 -15.55 -8.76
CA LEU A 20 -26.80 -14.84 -9.85
C LEU A 20 -27.72 -13.77 -10.47
N LYS A 21 -27.22 -12.54 -10.55
CA LYS A 21 -27.89 -11.38 -11.14
C LYS A 21 -27.06 -10.82 -12.29
N ARG A 22 -27.71 -10.20 -13.28
CA ARG A 22 -26.95 -9.52 -14.36
C ARG A 22 -26.30 -8.24 -13.82
N PRO A 23 -25.02 -7.95 -14.15
CA PRO A 23 -24.10 -8.78 -14.94
C PRO A 23 -23.59 -10.02 -14.17
N ILE A 24 -23.75 -11.22 -14.77
CA ILE A 24 -23.54 -12.51 -14.08
C ILE A 24 -22.13 -12.62 -13.48
N TYR A 25 -21.11 -12.18 -14.21
CA TYR A 25 -19.72 -12.24 -13.76
C TYR A 25 -19.47 -11.41 -12.49
N LEU A 26 -20.18 -10.29 -12.29
CA LEU A 26 -20.10 -9.49 -11.05
C LEU A 26 -20.77 -10.23 -9.90
N SER A 27 -22.00 -10.71 -10.10
CA SER A 27 -22.71 -11.43 -9.05
C SER A 27 -22.02 -12.73 -8.63
N LEU A 28 -21.29 -13.37 -9.54
CA LEU A 28 -20.48 -14.55 -9.25
C LEU A 28 -19.23 -14.17 -8.44
N ALA A 29 -18.57 -13.06 -8.78
CA ALA A 29 -17.45 -12.54 -8.01
C ALA A 29 -17.87 -12.13 -6.59
N ASP A 30 -19.04 -11.49 -6.45
CA ASP A 30 -19.59 -11.09 -5.15
C ASP A 30 -19.95 -12.29 -4.27
N GLN A 31 -20.49 -13.37 -4.85
CA GLN A 31 -20.72 -14.61 -4.10
C GLN A 31 -19.40 -15.22 -3.61
N LEU A 32 -18.36 -15.26 -4.44
CA LEU A 32 -17.05 -15.77 -4.04
C LEU A 32 -16.45 -14.95 -2.89
N GLU A 33 -16.55 -13.63 -2.98
CA GLU A 33 -16.10 -12.70 -1.92
C GLU A 33 -16.86 -12.94 -0.61
N GLN A 34 -18.19 -13.09 -0.66
CA GLN A 34 -19.01 -13.37 0.52
C GLN A 34 -18.68 -14.71 1.16
N ASP A 35 -18.48 -15.76 0.36
CA ASP A 35 -18.16 -17.09 0.88
C ASP A 35 -16.76 -17.16 1.51
N ILE A 36 -15.81 -16.39 0.97
CA ILE A 36 -14.49 -16.19 1.58
C ILE A 36 -14.62 -15.40 2.89
N ALA A 37 -15.33 -14.27 2.89
CA ALA A 37 -15.49 -13.40 4.05
C ALA A 37 -16.24 -14.10 5.20
N ALA A 38 -17.23 -14.93 4.89
CA ALA A 38 -17.95 -15.75 5.86
C ALA A 38 -17.16 -16.97 6.37
N GLY A 39 -15.97 -17.23 5.81
CA GLY A 39 -15.11 -18.35 6.20
C GLY A 39 -15.52 -19.72 5.64
N PHE A 40 -16.47 -19.79 4.71
CA PHE A 40 -16.80 -21.04 4.00
C PHE A 40 -15.64 -21.52 3.13
N LEU A 41 -14.83 -20.59 2.62
CA LEU A 41 -13.62 -20.87 1.87
C LEU A 41 -12.39 -20.39 2.64
N SER A 42 -11.68 -21.35 3.24
CA SER A 42 -10.45 -21.07 3.99
C SER A 42 -9.32 -20.58 3.07
N PRO A 43 -8.40 -19.74 3.56
CA PRO A 43 -7.17 -19.39 2.87
C PRO A 43 -6.41 -20.62 2.35
N GLY A 44 -5.90 -20.54 1.10
CA GLY A 44 -5.20 -21.65 0.44
C GLY A 44 -6.11 -22.72 -0.18
N THR A 45 -7.44 -22.61 -0.05
CA THR A 45 -8.39 -23.53 -0.69
C THR A 45 -8.25 -23.46 -2.21
N LYS A 46 -8.01 -24.60 -2.86
CA LYS A 46 -7.96 -24.69 -4.33
C LYS A 46 -9.37 -24.55 -4.89
N LEU A 47 -9.60 -23.58 -5.76
CA LEU A 47 -10.89 -23.35 -6.41
C LEU A 47 -11.12 -24.33 -7.57
N PRO A 48 -12.39 -24.57 -7.94
CA PRO A 48 -12.72 -25.41 -9.08
C PRO A 48 -12.12 -24.86 -10.39
N PRO A 49 -11.73 -25.72 -11.34
CA PRO A 49 -11.38 -25.30 -12.69
C PRO A 49 -12.51 -24.48 -13.32
N GLN A 50 -12.15 -23.36 -13.99
CA GLN A 50 -13.13 -22.43 -14.55
C GLN A 50 -14.13 -23.08 -15.54
N ARG A 51 -13.69 -24.11 -16.28
CA ARG A 51 -14.56 -24.87 -17.20
C ARG A 51 -15.59 -25.70 -16.44
N GLU A 52 -15.16 -26.43 -15.42
CA GLU A 52 -16.03 -27.26 -14.59
C GLU A 52 -17.07 -26.40 -13.84
N LEU A 53 -16.65 -25.23 -13.34
CA LEU A 53 -17.57 -24.28 -12.70
C LEU A 53 -18.58 -23.68 -13.69
N ALA A 54 -18.14 -23.38 -14.93
CA ALA A 54 -19.02 -22.88 -15.98
C ALA A 54 -20.08 -23.93 -16.37
N ASP A 55 -19.68 -25.20 -16.47
CA ASP A 55 -20.58 -26.31 -16.77
C ASP A 55 -21.56 -26.56 -15.61
N PHE A 56 -21.09 -26.53 -14.36
CA PHE A 56 -21.95 -26.70 -13.18
C PHE A 56 -23.02 -25.62 -13.06
N LEU A 57 -22.64 -24.36 -13.30
CA LEU A 57 -23.57 -23.22 -13.27
C LEU A 57 -24.37 -23.08 -14.57
N ASP A 58 -24.01 -23.82 -15.61
CA ASP A 58 -24.54 -23.71 -16.97
C ASP A 58 -24.56 -22.23 -17.43
N ILE A 59 -23.35 -21.65 -17.42
CA ILE A 59 -23.05 -20.30 -17.90
C ILE A 59 -21.84 -20.33 -18.83
N ASN A 60 -21.66 -19.28 -19.62
CA ASN A 60 -20.52 -19.20 -20.54
C ASN A 60 -19.19 -19.15 -19.77
N PHE A 61 -18.22 -19.98 -20.16
CA PHE A 61 -16.86 -20.02 -19.61
C PHE A 61 -16.21 -18.63 -19.44
N THR A 62 -16.37 -17.74 -20.43
CA THR A 62 -15.82 -16.37 -20.38
C THR A 62 -16.39 -15.53 -19.23
N THR A 63 -17.61 -15.84 -18.77
CA THR A 63 -18.24 -15.21 -17.60
C THR A 63 -17.51 -15.60 -16.32
N VAL A 64 -17.17 -16.88 -16.17
CA VAL A 64 -16.38 -17.38 -15.04
C VAL A 64 -14.97 -16.81 -15.08
N THR A 65 -14.34 -16.77 -16.25
CA THR A 65 -13.01 -16.17 -16.42
C THR A 65 -13.01 -14.70 -15.99
N ARG A 66 -14.03 -13.91 -16.37
CA ARG A 66 -14.17 -12.51 -15.94
C ARG A 66 -14.39 -12.39 -14.43
N ALA A 67 -15.20 -13.25 -13.83
CA ALA A 67 -15.42 -13.26 -12.37
C ALA A 67 -14.11 -13.56 -11.62
N TYR A 68 -13.38 -14.61 -12.03
CA TYR A 68 -12.09 -14.96 -11.43
C TYR A 68 -11.07 -13.85 -11.60
N ARG A 69 -11.03 -13.20 -12.77
CA ARG A 69 -10.15 -12.06 -12.99
C ARG A 69 -10.45 -10.91 -12.03
N ILE A 70 -11.72 -10.63 -11.74
CA ILE A 70 -12.10 -9.59 -10.76
C ILE A 70 -11.67 -9.99 -9.36
N CYS A 71 -11.93 -11.23 -8.94
CA CYS A 71 -11.51 -11.71 -7.63
C CYS A 71 -9.98 -11.73 -7.48
N GLU A 72 -9.24 -12.02 -8.56
CA GLU A 72 -7.78 -11.93 -8.59
C GLU A 72 -7.30 -10.49 -8.45
N LEU A 73 -7.93 -9.54 -9.17
CA LEU A 73 -7.63 -8.11 -9.05
C LEU A 73 -7.98 -7.56 -7.66
N LYS A 74 -9.03 -8.08 -7.01
CA LYS A 74 -9.38 -7.78 -5.61
C LYS A 74 -8.45 -8.45 -4.60
N GLY A 75 -7.50 -9.29 -5.03
CA GLY A 75 -6.59 -10.02 -4.15
C GLY A 75 -7.25 -11.18 -3.39
N LEU A 76 -8.50 -11.54 -3.70
CA LEU A 76 -9.24 -12.62 -3.05
C LEU A 76 -8.70 -14.00 -3.44
N ILE A 77 -8.15 -14.13 -4.64
CA ILE A 77 -7.62 -15.38 -5.19
C ILE A 77 -6.31 -15.13 -5.94
N TYR A 78 -5.49 -16.17 -6.10
CA TYR A 78 -4.28 -16.13 -6.90
C TYR A 78 -4.14 -17.40 -7.75
N ALA A 79 -3.58 -17.27 -8.96
CA ALA A 79 -3.31 -18.39 -9.84
C ALA A 79 -1.85 -18.87 -9.72
N ARG A 80 -1.64 -20.19 -9.69
CA ARG A 80 -0.32 -20.83 -9.84
C ARG A 80 -0.31 -21.62 -11.14
N THR A 81 0.56 -21.25 -12.07
CA THR A 81 0.72 -21.93 -13.36
C THR A 81 0.87 -23.44 -13.17
N GLY A 82 0.04 -24.23 -13.87
CA GLY A 82 0.01 -25.69 -13.79
C GLY A 82 -0.65 -26.27 -12.51
N SER A 83 -0.90 -25.46 -11.49
CA SER A 83 -1.43 -25.95 -10.19
C SER A 83 -2.89 -25.54 -9.92
N GLY A 84 -3.39 -24.50 -10.60
CA GLY A 84 -4.78 -24.04 -10.50
C GLY A 84 -4.90 -22.67 -9.83
N THR A 85 -6.09 -22.36 -9.32
CA THR A 85 -6.42 -21.09 -8.66
C THR A 85 -6.75 -21.36 -7.20
N PHE A 86 -6.30 -20.50 -6.29
CA PHE A 86 -6.40 -20.69 -4.85
C PHE A 86 -6.92 -19.43 -4.16
N VAL A 87 -7.61 -19.58 -3.03
CA VAL A 87 -8.01 -18.46 -2.15
C VAL A 87 -6.75 -17.87 -1.52
N SER A 88 -6.60 -16.54 -1.59
CA SER A 88 -5.41 -15.86 -1.07
C SER A 88 -5.29 -16.00 0.46
N PRO A 89 -4.07 -16.11 1.00
CA PRO A 89 -3.81 -16.12 2.46
C PRO A 89 -4.50 -15.00 3.23
N SER A 90 -4.60 -13.81 2.61
CA SER A 90 -5.20 -12.61 3.19
C SER A 90 -6.58 -12.27 2.61
N ALA A 91 -7.24 -13.18 1.89
CA ALA A 91 -8.47 -12.88 1.15
C ALA A 91 -9.64 -12.38 2.03
N ALA A 92 -9.68 -12.81 3.29
CA ALA A 92 -10.72 -12.44 4.26
C ALA A 92 -10.31 -11.30 5.20
N LYS A 93 -9.06 -10.83 5.13
CA LYS A 93 -8.56 -9.76 6.00
C LYS A 93 -8.29 -8.54 5.14
N SER A 94 -8.91 -7.42 5.48
CA SER A 94 -8.46 -6.16 4.90
C SER A 94 -6.97 -6.00 5.21
N VAL A 95 -6.19 -5.57 4.21
CA VAL A 95 -4.80 -5.12 4.45
C VAL A 95 -4.82 -3.87 5.35
N THR A 96 -5.99 -3.23 5.49
CA THR A 96 -6.22 -2.21 6.51
C THR A 96 -6.06 -2.80 7.90
N ILE A 97 -5.19 -2.16 8.68
CA ILE A 97 -5.03 -2.29 10.12
C ILE A 97 -6.39 -2.53 10.78
N SER A 98 -6.52 -3.63 11.54
CA SER A 98 -7.73 -3.96 12.31
C SER A 98 -8.15 -2.75 13.15
N THR A 99 -9.37 -2.26 12.96
CA THR A 99 -9.99 -1.26 13.83
C THR A 99 -10.51 -1.87 15.13
N ASP A 100 -10.50 -3.20 15.23
CA ASP A 100 -10.80 -3.91 16.45
C ASP A 100 -9.64 -3.65 17.42
N GLY A 101 -9.91 -2.83 18.44
CA GLY A 101 -8.96 -2.64 19.53
C GLY A 101 -8.53 -3.98 20.13
N PRO A 102 -7.36 -4.05 20.79
CA PRO A 102 -6.88 -5.28 21.38
C PRO A 102 -7.95 -5.91 22.27
N LEU A 103 -8.05 -7.24 22.23
CA LEU A 103 -8.90 -7.99 23.14
C LEU A 103 -8.55 -7.59 24.59
N PRO A 104 -9.53 -7.49 25.50
CA PRO A 104 -9.26 -7.17 26.90
C PRO A 104 -8.20 -8.10 27.50
N GLY A 105 -7.12 -7.53 28.05
CA GLY A 105 -5.99 -8.30 28.60
C GLY A 105 -4.96 -8.78 27.59
N SER A 106 -5.04 -8.37 26.33
CA SER A 106 -3.99 -8.62 25.32
C SER A 106 -3.09 -7.39 25.13
N ILE A 107 -1.84 -7.64 24.76
CA ILE A 107 -0.89 -6.62 24.31
C ILE A 107 -0.88 -6.67 22.79
N ASP A 108 -1.28 -5.58 22.14
CA ASP A 108 -1.19 -5.47 20.68
C ASP A 108 0.27 -5.27 20.26
N LEU A 109 0.79 -6.22 19.49
CA LEU A 109 2.12 -6.15 18.88
C LEU A 109 2.06 -5.95 17.36
N GLY A 110 0.86 -5.83 16.79
CA GLY A 110 0.62 -5.72 15.35
C GLY A 110 0.30 -4.30 14.88
N PHE A 111 -0.18 -3.43 15.76
CA PHE A 111 -0.44 -2.03 15.45
C PHE A 111 0.66 -1.11 15.98
N VAL A 112 1.22 -0.26 15.11
CA VAL A 112 2.05 0.87 15.54
C VAL A 112 1.10 1.94 16.05
N SER A 113 0.87 1.95 17.36
CA SER A 113 0.04 2.97 18.01
C SER A 113 0.68 4.36 17.88
N SER A 114 -0.16 5.39 17.86
CA SER A 114 0.29 6.77 18.05
C SER A 114 0.91 6.97 19.44
N PHE A 115 1.71 8.03 19.59
CA PHE A 115 2.21 8.51 20.89
C PHE A 115 1.08 9.20 21.67
N GLU A 116 0.08 8.42 22.10
CA GLU A 116 -1.10 8.94 22.78
C GLU A 116 -0.76 9.61 24.12
N GLU A 117 0.36 9.25 24.73
CA GLU A 117 0.90 9.86 25.94
C GLU A 117 1.25 11.33 25.74
N CYS A 118 1.51 11.76 24.49
CA CYS A 118 1.77 13.15 24.16
C CYS A 118 0.48 13.97 23.90
N ASN A 119 -0.70 13.36 23.94
CA ASN A 119 -1.95 14.03 23.57
C ASN A 119 -2.28 15.23 24.47
N GLU A 120 -1.95 15.18 25.77
CA GLU A 120 -2.20 16.30 26.69
C GLU A 120 -1.39 17.55 26.29
N MET A 121 -0.11 17.38 25.94
CA MET A 121 0.75 18.48 25.48
C MET A 121 0.22 19.11 24.18
N VAL A 122 -0.31 18.28 23.27
CA VAL A 122 -0.92 18.74 22.02
C VAL A 122 -2.23 19.47 22.31
N ALA A 123 -3.05 18.98 23.23
CA ALA A 123 -4.31 19.59 23.61
C ALA A 123 -4.14 21.01 24.16
N ASP A 124 -3.15 21.23 25.04
CA ASP A 124 -2.83 22.56 25.56
C ASP A 124 -2.43 23.54 24.43
N SER A 125 -1.65 23.05 23.47
CA SER A 125 -1.26 23.82 22.29
C SER A 125 -2.46 24.21 21.42
N ILE A 126 -3.40 23.29 21.22
CA ILE A 126 -4.66 23.56 20.50
C ILE A 126 -5.47 24.64 21.22
N ILE A 127 -5.65 24.54 22.54
CA ILE A 127 -6.37 25.54 23.34
C ILE A 127 -5.69 26.91 23.27
N ALA A 128 -4.36 26.96 23.28
CA ALA A 128 -3.63 28.21 23.15
C ALA A 128 -3.84 28.86 21.77
N VAL A 129 -3.90 28.07 20.70
CA VAL A 129 -4.17 28.55 19.33
C VAL A 129 -5.59 29.10 19.20
N THR A 130 -6.59 28.45 19.79
CA THR A 130 -8.00 28.91 19.70
C THR A 130 -8.23 30.26 20.39
N LYS A 131 -7.40 30.62 21.37
CA LYS A 131 -7.46 31.92 22.06
C LYS A 131 -6.82 33.07 21.26
N LYS A 132 -6.14 32.79 20.14
CA LYS A 132 -5.49 33.84 19.32
C LYS A 132 -6.50 34.56 18.44
N LYS A 133 -6.27 35.86 18.21
CA LYS A 133 -7.12 36.71 17.35
C LYS A 133 -7.22 36.20 15.90
N GLN A 134 -6.25 35.42 15.44
CA GLN A 134 -6.17 34.93 14.07
C GLN A 134 -6.93 33.61 13.82
N LEU A 135 -7.69 33.09 14.80
CA LEU A 135 -8.44 31.83 14.65
C LEU A 135 -9.33 31.81 13.40
N ALA A 136 -10.03 32.91 13.10
CA ALA A 136 -10.91 32.99 11.93
C ALA A 136 -10.15 32.75 10.61
N GLY A 137 -8.89 33.16 10.52
CA GLY A 137 -8.03 32.93 9.36
C GLY A 137 -7.52 31.49 9.24
N LEU A 138 -7.74 30.64 10.25
CA LEU A 138 -7.51 29.19 10.16
C LEU A 138 -8.70 28.45 9.52
N LEU A 139 -9.86 29.11 9.41
CA LEU A 139 -11.12 28.50 8.95
C LEU A 139 -11.45 28.86 7.49
N ASP A 140 -10.50 29.42 6.75
CA ASP A 140 -10.63 29.74 5.33
C ASP A 140 -9.77 28.82 4.45
N TYR A 141 -9.91 28.97 3.13
CA TYR A 141 -9.21 28.16 2.12
C TYR A 141 -8.08 28.91 1.41
N LYS A 142 -7.58 30.02 1.98
CA LYS A 142 -6.66 30.93 1.28
C LYS A 142 -5.29 30.29 0.98
N TYR A 143 -4.85 29.35 1.80
CA TYR A 143 -3.49 28.79 1.74
C TYR A 143 -3.51 27.26 1.57
N PRO A 144 -3.69 26.75 0.34
CA PRO A 144 -3.90 25.32 0.09
C PRO A 144 -2.70 24.43 0.45
N THR A 145 -1.49 24.98 0.54
CA THR A 145 -0.26 24.27 0.94
C THR A 145 0.17 24.58 2.37
N GLY A 146 -0.65 25.31 3.13
CA GLY A 146 -0.34 25.75 4.49
C GLY A 146 -0.06 27.24 4.59
N MET A 147 -0.43 27.83 5.73
CA MET A 147 -0.29 29.27 5.98
C MET A 147 1.18 29.70 6.04
N PRO A 148 1.53 30.95 5.65
CA PRO A 148 2.92 31.41 5.62
C PRO A 148 3.68 31.21 6.93
N HIS A 149 3.05 31.50 8.07
CA HIS A 149 3.69 31.34 9.38
C HIS A 149 3.82 29.87 9.82
N HIS A 150 2.91 28.99 9.41
CA HIS A 150 3.06 27.54 9.63
C HIS A 150 4.21 26.99 8.80
N LYS A 151 4.33 27.41 7.54
CA LYS A 151 5.44 27.02 6.67
C LYS A 151 6.77 27.51 7.20
N ALA A 152 6.85 28.75 7.69
CA ALA A 152 8.06 29.27 8.32
C ALA A 152 8.46 28.47 9.58
N ALA A 153 7.49 28.09 10.41
CA ALA A 153 7.74 27.22 11.56
C ALA A 153 8.26 25.84 11.14
N ALA A 154 7.67 25.26 10.08
CA ALA A 154 8.11 23.98 9.53
C ALA A 154 9.53 24.05 8.96
N VAL A 155 9.90 25.12 8.24
CA VAL A 155 11.27 25.33 7.75
C VAL A 155 12.27 25.36 8.91
N ASN A 156 11.97 26.12 9.97
CA ASN A 156 12.84 26.17 11.15
C ASN A 156 12.99 24.79 11.81
N TRP A 157 11.90 24.02 11.91
CA TRP A 157 11.94 22.66 12.44
C TRP A 157 12.76 21.72 11.55
N LEU A 158 12.54 21.73 10.24
CA LEU A 158 13.31 20.95 9.26
C LEU A 158 14.80 21.36 9.24
N GLN A 159 15.14 22.60 9.59
CA GLN A 159 16.54 22.98 9.75
C GLN A 159 17.21 22.23 10.93
N THR A 160 16.48 22.00 12.03
CA THR A 160 16.96 21.14 13.13
C THR A 160 17.09 19.68 12.68
N LEU A 161 16.31 19.30 11.66
CA LEU A 161 16.38 18.16 10.72
C LEU A 161 17.74 17.93 10.03
N GLY A 162 18.52 19.01 9.86
CA GLY A 162 19.59 19.06 8.86
C GLY A 162 19.07 19.26 7.42
N LEU A 163 17.75 19.46 7.24
CA LEU A 163 17.13 19.69 5.95
C LEU A 163 17.09 21.19 5.64
N GLN A 164 17.57 21.56 4.46
CA GLN A 164 17.54 22.93 3.96
C GLN A 164 16.43 23.03 2.90
N THR A 165 15.43 23.86 3.14
CA THR A 165 14.30 24.10 2.23
C THR A 165 13.72 25.50 2.46
N ASP A 166 12.75 25.90 1.64
CA ASP A 166 12.05 27.17 1.72
C ASP A 166 10.52 26.97 1.70
N PRO A 167 9.72 28.01 2.02
CA PRO A 167 8.27 27.90 2.06
C PRO A 167 7.58 27.60 0.71
N GLU A 168 8.23 27.81 -0.43
CA GLU A 168 7.68 27.51 -1.76
C GLU A 168 7.77 26.01 -2.06
N HIS A 169 8.82 25.35 -1.56
CA HIS A 169 9.05 23.90 -1.71
C HIS A 169 8.49 23.06 -0.54
N LEU A 170 7.50 23.59 0.17
CA LEU A 170 6.87 22.93 1.32
C LEU A 170 5.35 22.90 1.20
N ALA A 171 4.74 21.78 1.58
CA ALA A 171 3.30 21.66 1.76
C ALA A 171 2.99 20.98 3.10
N ILE A 172 2.04 21.54 3.83
CA ILE A 172 1.47 20.92 5.03
C ILE A 172 0.32 20.01 4.59
N VAL A 173 0.36 18.75 4.99
CA VAL A 173 -0.57 17.70 4.55
C VAL A 173 -1.28 17.05 5.75
N SER A 174 -2.41 16.40 5.49
CA SER A 174 -3.21 15.72 6.51
C SER A 174 -2.67 14.30 6.80
N GLY A 175 -1.39 14.22 7.17
CA GLY A 175 -0.70 12.98 7.51
C GLY A 175 0.13 12.36 6.36
N THR A 176 1.02 11.43 6.71
CA THR A 176 2.03 10.86 5.80
C THR A 176 1.41 10.19 4.58
N LEU A 177 0.32 9.43 4.74
CA LEU A 177 -0.33 8.75 3.61
C LEU A 177 -0.95 9.75 2.62
N ASN A 178 -1.53 10.84 3.11
CA ASN A 178 -2.03 11.92 2.25
C ASN A 178 -0.88 12.60 1.50
N GLY A 179 0.23 12.89 2.19
CA GLY A 179 1.44 13.41 1.57
C GLY A 179 1.99 12.49 0.48
N LEU A 180 2.12 11.19 0.77
CA LEU A 180 2.60 10.20 -0.19
C LEU A 180 1.69 10.11 -1.42
N ALA A 181 0.36 10.08 -1.22
CA ALA A 181 -0.60 10.06 -2.32
C ALA A 181 -0.47 11.29 -3.23
N LEU A 182 -0.35 12.49 -2.64
CA LEU A 182 -0.13 13.73 -3.39
C LEU A 182 1.19 13.68 -4.15
N THR A 183 2.30 13.32 -3.50
CA THR A 183 3.62 13.18 -4.11
C THR A 183 3.60 12.22 -5.31
N LEU A 184 2.99 11.04 -5.14
CA LEU A 184 2.91 10.06 -6.23
C LEU A 184 2.08 10.58 -7.41
N SER A 185 0.95 11.22 -7.14
CA SER A 185 0.08 11.78 -8.19
C SER A 185 0.68 12.99 -8.92
N ALA A 186 1.53 13.77 -8.24
CA ALA A 186 2.13 14.98 -8.79
C ALA A 186 3.39 14.68 -9.61
N LEU A 187 4.17 13.66 -9.21
CA LEU A 187 5.49 13.39 -9.77
C LEU A 187 5.53 12.23 -10.77
N PHE A 188 4.51 11.37 -10.80
CA PHE A 188 4.50 10.18 -11.64
C PHE A 188 3.23 10.05 -12.48
N HIS A 189 3.36 9.30 -13.57
CA HIS A 189 2.28 8.99 -14.50
C HIS A 189 1.97 7.49 -14.50
N PRO A 190 0.73 7.08 -14.86
CA PRO A 190 0.39 5.68 -15.08
C PRO A 190 1.42 4.94 -15.95
N GLY A 191 1.86 3.79 -15.49
CA GLY A 191 2.91 2.98 -16.13
C GLY A 191 4.34 3.34 -15.75
N ASN A 192 4.57 4.46 -15.03
CA ASN A 192 5.89 4.75 -14.47
C ASN A 192 6.33 3.68 -13.47
N ARG A 193 7.65 3.46 -13.45
CA ARG A 193 8.33 2.47 -12.62
C ARG A 193 9.02 3.15 -11.46
N ILE A 194 8.74 2.66 -10.26
CA ILE A 194 9.36 3.12 -9.02
C ILE A 194 10.13 1.95 -8.40
N ALA A 195 11.44 2.10 -8.25
CA ALA A 195 12.27 1.15 -7.53
C ALA A 195 11.93 1.19 -6.03
N VAL A 196 11.82 0.01 -5.42
CA VAL A 196 11.50 -0.16 -3.99
C VAL A 196 12.35 -1.27 -3.40
N ASP A 197 12.54 -1.28 -2.08
CA ASP A 197 13.08 -2.44 -1.38
C ASP A 197 12.23 -3.69 -1.67
N LEU A 198 12.88 -4.87 -1.68
CA LEU A 198 12.22 -6.16 -1.93
C LEU A 198 10.96 -6.38 -1.07
N TYR A 199 11.02 -5.95 0.20
CA TYR A 199 9.88 -5.87 1.10
C TYR A 199 9.70 -4.40 1.48
N THR A 200 8.53 -3.85 1.17
CA THR A 200 8.24 -2.41 1.37
C THR A 200 6.87 -2.19 2.00
N PHE A 201 6.55 -0.93 2.24
CA PHE A 201 5.37 -0.48 2.94
C PHE A 201 4.07 -0.83 2.19
N ALA A 202 3.15 -1.52 2.87
CA ALA A 202 1.90 -1.99 2.28
C ALA A 202 1.04 -0.87 1.65
N ASN A 203 0.96 0.29 2.28
CA ASN A 203 0.14 1.39 1.74
C ASN A 203 0.76 2.01 0.48
N LEU A 204 2.10 1.96 0.32
CA LEU A 204 2.73 2.33 -0.95
C LEU A 204 2.30 1.39 -2.08
N ILE A 205 2.24 0.07 -1.79
CA ILE A 205 1.79 -0.94 -2.77
C ILE A 205 0.35 -0.65 -3.22
N GLU A 206 -0.54 -0.32 -2.29
CA GLU A 206 -1.93 0.01 -2.61
C GLU A 206 -2.06 1.33 -3.39
N LEU A 207 -1.31 2.37 -3.01
CA LEU A 207 -1.27 3.63 -3.77
C LEU A 207 -0.69 3.44 -5.17
N ALA A 208 0.37 2.64 -5.32
CA ALA A 208 0.95 2.34 -6.62
C ALA A 208 -0.06 1.62 -7.53
N ARG A 209 -0.81 0.65 -6.98
CA ARG A 209 -1.89 -0.03 -7.73
C ARG A 209 -2.98 0.97 -8.15
N MET A 210 -3.40 1.85 -7.24
CA MET A 210 -4.42 2.88 -7.50
C MET A 210 -3.99 3.85 -8.61
N TYR A 211 -2.74 4.27 -8.62
CA TYR A 211 -2.18 5.18 -9.63
C TYR A 211 -1.62 4.47 -10.86
N HIS A 212 -1.81 3.16 -10.98
CA HIS A 212 -1.28 2.33 -12.08
C HIS A 212 0.25 2.43 -12.25
N LEU A 213 0.97 2.61 -11.15
CA LEU A 213 2.42 2.63 -11.09
C LEU A 213 2.95 1.19 -10.97
N GLN A 214 4.14 0.96 -11.54
CA GLN A 214 4.82 -0.32 -11.50
C GLN A 214 5.91 -0.27 -10.43
N LEU A 215 5.74 -1.01 -9.34
CA LEU A 215 6.80 -1.16 -8.35
C LEU A 215 7.82 -2.18 -8.85
N VAL A 216 9.09 -1.79 -8.85
CA VAL A 216 10.23 -2.63 -9.24
C VAL A 216 10.97 -3.02 -7.97
N PRO A 217 10.78 -4.25 -7.45
CA PRO A 217 11.50 -4.70 -6.27
C PRO A 217 12.98 -4.86 -6.60
N VAL A 218 13.84 -4.24 -5.78
CA VAL A 218 15.29 -4.34 -5.90
C VAL A 218 15.83 -5.15 -4.72
N SER A 219 16.67 -6.14 -5.04
CA SER A 219 17.31 -6.96 -4.03
C SER A 219 18.20 -6.11 -3.11
N GLY A 220 18.24 -6.50 -1.85
CA GLY A 220 19.01 -5.85 -0.81
C GLY A 220 19.66 -6.85 0.13
N ASP A 221 20.45 -6.33 1.06
CA ASP A 221 21.06 -7.06 2.16
C ASP A 221 20.67 -6.41 3.51
N TRP A 222 21.47 -6.65 4.56
CA TRP A 222 21.23 -6.10 5.89
C TRP A 222 21.39 -4.57 5.99
N GLU A 223 21.86 -3.89 4.94
CA GLU A 223 21.90 -2.43 4.83
C GLU A 223 20.81 -1.88 3.87
N GLY A 224 19.89 -2.73 3.41
CA GLY A 224 18.81 -2.37 2.51
C GLY A 224 19.14 -2.61 1.04
N MET A 225 18.44 -1.94 0.13
CA MET A 225 18.64 -2.02 -1.31
C MET A 225 20.12 -1.95 -1.75
N LEU A 226 20.55 -2.86 -2.62
CA LEU A 226 21.89 -2.83 -3.22
C LEU A 226 21.95 -1.84 -4.38
N ALA A 227 22.96 -0.96 -4.39
CA ALA A 227 23.11 0.07 -5.42
C ALA A 227 23.41 -0.52 -6.81
N GLU A 228 24.19 -1.60 -6.88
CA GLU A 228 24.47 -2.31 -8.13
C GLU A 228 23.21 -2.93 -8.74
N GLU A 229 22.33 -3.47 -7.89
CA GLU A 229 21.06 -4.05 -8.33
C GLU A 229 20.08 -2.97 -8.80
N LEU A 230 20.04 -1.82 -8.12
CA LEU A 230 19.29 -0.65 -8.59
C LEU A 230 19.81 -0.20 -9.96
N GLU A 231 21.13 -0.12 -10.14
CA GLU A 231 21.73 0.24 -11.42
C GLU A 231 21.38 -0.79 -12.51
N ASN A 232 21.41 -2.08 -12.22
CA ASN A 232 21.00 -3.14 -13.13
C ASN A 232 19.54 -2.96 -13.58
N GLN A 233 18.63 -2.66 -12.64
CA GLN A 233 17.23 -2.39 -12.98
C GLN A 233 17.07 -1.18 -13.91
N CYS A 234 17.82 -0.09 -13.66
CA CYS A 234 17.80 1.10 -14.50
C CYS A 234 18.33 0.83 -15.92
N ARG A 235 19.26 -0.11 -16.09
CA ARG A 235 19.77 -0.51 -17.42
C ARG A 235 18.79 -1.36 -18.20
N LEU A 236 18.06 -2.24 -17.51
CA LEU A 236 17.12 -3.18 -18.15
C LEU A 236 15.81 -2.50 -18.55
N ASN A 237 15.30 -1.59 -17.71
CA ASN A 237 14.04 -0.92 -17.92
C ASN A 237 14.14 0.56 -17.49
N PRO A 238 13.38 1.47 -18.12
CA PRO A 238 13.34 2.86 -17.68
C PRO A 238 12.62 2.95 -16.33
N VAL A 239 13.38 3.24 -15.27
CA VAL A 239 12.89 3.54 -13.92
C VAL A 239 12.79 5.07 -13.78
N GLN A 240 11.66 5.58 -13.27
CA GLN A 240 11.43 7.03 -13.12
C GLN A 240 11.72 7.53 -11.71
N GLY A 241 11.57 6.66 -10.71
CA GLY A 241 11.81 7.05 -9.34
C GLY A 241 12.20 5.89 -8.45
N ILE A 242 12.45 6.24 -7.20
CA ILE A 242 12.80 5.31 -6.14
C ILE A 242 12.13 5.76 -4.85
N PHE A 243 11.60 4.81 -4.10
CA PHE A 243 11.07 5.05 -2.75
C PHE A 243 11.98 4.36 -1.73
N LEU A 244 12.42 5.12 -0.71
CA LEU A 244 13.29 4.62 0.36
C LEU A 244 12.75 5.01 1.74
N MET A 245 12.97 4.12 2.72
CA MET A 245 12.75 4.36 4.15
C MET A 245 14.10 4.23 4.89
N PRO A 246 14.99 5.23 4.81
CA PRO A 246 16.38 5.05 5.19
C PRO A 246 16.62 4.89 6.69
N SER A 247 15.80 5.54 7.53
CA SER A 247 16.00 5.53 8.99
C SER A 247 15.41 4.31 9.68
N CYS A 248 14.41 3.65 9.10
CA CYS A 248 13.84 2.39 9.58
C CYS A 248 12.89 1.82 8.52
N GLY A 249 13.30 0.76 7.83
CA GLY A 249 12.50 0.12 6.79
C GLY A 249 11.24 -0.54 7.35
N ASN A 250 10.12 -0.41 6.64
CA ASN A 250 8.88 -1.15 6.93
C ASN A 250 8.67 -2.23 5.84
N PRO A 251 8.62 -3.54 6.17
CA PRO A 251 8.51 -4.13 7.52
C PRO A 251 9.84 -4.61 8.13
N THR A 252 10.98 -4.42 7.46
CA THR A 252 12.23 -5.12 7.78
C THR A 252 13.05 -4.53 8.92
N THR A 253 12.71 -3.33 9.39
CA THR A 253 13.42 -2.50 10.37
C THR A 253 14.88 -2.18 10.04
N VAL A 254 15.29 -2.44 8.80
CA VAL A 254 16.65 -2.18 8.31
C VAL A 254 16.90 -0.67 8.27
N MET A 255 18.08 -0.26 8.73
CA MET A 255 18.57 1.12 8.61
C MET A 255 19.67 1.16 7.55
N ILE A 256 19.55 2.11 6.61
CA ILE A 256 20.51 2.24 5.51
C ILE A 256 21.76 2.97 6.03
N SER A 257 22.94 2.36 5.89
CA SER A 257 24.20 2.98 6.29
C SER A 257 24.58 4.21 5.45
N GLU A 258 25.40 5.09 5.98
CA GLU A 258 25.87 6.28 5.24
C GLU A 258 26.64 5.92 3.96
N SER A 259 27.41 4.83 3.97
CA SER A 259 28.06 4.31 2.77
C SER A 259 27.03 3.85 1.73
N ARG A 260 25.98 3.16 2.16
CA ARG A 260 24.91 2.70 1.26
C ARG A 260 24.09 3.86 0.71
N LYS A 261 23.75 4.86 1.53
CA LYS A 261 23.09 6.11 1.09
C LYS A 261 23.89 6.81 -0.01
N LYS A 262 25.22 6.94 0.17
CA LYS A 262 26.10 7.55 -0.85
C LYS A 262 26.12 6.74 -2.15
N ALA A 263 26.19 5.41 -2.07
CA ALA A 263 26.16 4.54 -3.24
C ALA A 263 24.83 4.65 -4.01
N LEU A 264 23.69 4.58 -3.31
CA LEU A 264 22.36 4.77 -3.91
C LEU A 264 22.21 6.17 -4.51
N ALA A 265 22.64 7.22 -3.80
CA ALA A 265 22.59 8.59 -4.28
C ALA A 265 23.40 8.79 -5.58
N ALA A 266 24.52 8.09 -5.75
CA ALA A 266 25.29 8.12 -6.99
C ALA A 266 24.49 7.54 -8.17
N VAL A 267 23.77 6.43 -7.96
CA VAL A 267 22.91 5.81 -8.99
C VAL A 267 21.70 6.71 -9.29
N ILE A 268 21.03 7.23 -8.26
CA ILE A 268 19.90 8.16 -8.39
C ILE A 268 20.28 9.36 -9.26
N LYS A 269 21.42 9.99 -8.98
CA LYS A 269 21.94 11.11 -9.77
C LYS A 269 22.31 10.72 -11.19
N LYS A 270 22.97 9.57 -11.37
CA LYS A 270 23.42 9.07 -12.68
C LYS A 270 22.25 8.84 -13.64
N TYR A 271 21.13 8.31 -13.14
CA TYR A 271 19.96 7.99 -13.96
C TYR A 271 18.83 9.03 -13.86
N GLY A 272 19.00 10.09 -13.07
CA GLY A 272 18.01 11.16 -12.91
C GLY A 272 16.71 10.68 -12.26
N LEU A 273 16.79 9.77 -11.29
CA LEU A 273 15.61 9.21 -10.62
C LEU A 273 15.01 10.24 -9.65
N ILE A 274 13.67 10.29 -9.58
CA ILE A 274 12.96 11.01 -8.52
C ILE A 274 13.05 10.19 -7.24
N LEU A 275 13.70 10.71 -6.20
CA LEU A 275 13.73 10.09 -4.87
C LEU A 275 12.53 10.56 -4.05
N VAL A 276 11.73 9.60 -3.58
CA VAL A 276 10.73 9.79 -2.52
C VAL A 276 11.27 9.14 -1.26
N GLU A 277 11.58 9.96 -0.27
CA GLU A 277 12.10 9.52 1.03
C GLU A 277 10.98 9.58 2.08
N ASP A 278 10.69 8.43 2.71
CA ASP A 278 9.81 8.35 3.88
C ASP A 278 10.67 8.23 5.14
N ASP A 279 10.78 9.35 5.86
CA ASP A 279 11.62 9.47 7.04
C ASP A 279 10.79 9.63 8.33
N MET A 280 9.61 9.00 8.40
CA MET A 280 8.75 9.03 9.59
C MET A 280 9.48 8.62 10.89
N HIS A 281 10.50 7.78 10.75
CA HIS A 281 11.28 7.20 11.85
C HIS A 281 12.65 7.89 12.06
N ALA A 282 12.90 9.04 11.43
CA ALA A 282 14.16 9.79 11.52
C ALA A 282 14.64 10.00 12.96
N PHE A 283 13.72 10.19 13.90
CA PHE A 283 14.03 10.48 15.29
C PHE A 283 14.74 9.32 16.02
N PHE A 284 14.64 8.08 15.53
CA PHE A 284 15.41 6.95 16.06
C PHE A 284 16.88 6.98 15.63
N SER A 285 17.20 7.62 14.50
CA SER A 285 18.55 7.66 13.94
C SER A 285 19.47 8.70 14.61
N ARG A 286 18.91 9.56 15.47
CA ARG A 286 19.59 10.73 16.05
C ARG A 286 20.22 10.50 17.43
N LEU A 287 20.62 9.27 17.74
CA LEU A 287 21.56 9.00 18.83
C LEU A 287 22.99 9.08 18.28
N ALA A 288 23.46 10.30 18.00
CA ALA A 288 24.87 10.62 17.79
C ALA A 288 25.18 11.99 18.42
#